data_AF-A0A355ADH6-F1
#
_entry.id   AF-A0A355ADH6-F1
#
_cell.length_a   1.000
_cell.length_b   1.000
_cell.length_c   1.000
_cell.angle_alpha   90.00
_cell.angle_beta   90.00
_cell.angle_gamma   90.00
#
_symmetry.space_group_name_H-M   'P 1'
#
loop_
_entity.id
_entity.type
_entity.pdbx_description
1 polymer ?
#
loop_
_entity_poly.entity_id
_entity_poly.type
_entity_poly.pdbx_seq_one_letter_code
_entity_poly.pdbx_strand_id
1 'polypeptide(L)'
;MLKKFTFISAILITSLIACKEQKKIDNNLTEESLLTTDWKTIDIQKLPFEFNYKYDSILDYYYTLDYFSKRKLINTGSELNQFFSDSTSFFPKEDLMITESKNYPYIGKGYFYKRLPDVNNNKVLVFIYQNIQEEETLPYFEMQTFNKNNKAIDKLIIAGGINFDCSWDRKFSIDEDYTITITDKEACFDMEDEKEIGKRTINTQYQIKEDGSIVLLKNDNIL
;
A
#
# COMPACT_ATOMS: atom_id res chain seq x y z
N MET A 1 45.48 -16.24 70.04
CA MET A 1 44.26 -17.08 70.11
C MET A 1 43.71 -17.26 68.70
N LEU A 2 43.22 -18.46 68.44
CA LEU A 2 42.95 -19.11 67.17
C LEU A 2 41.62 -18.65 66.52
N LYS A 3 41.50 -18.92 65.19
CA LYS A 3 40.27 -19.07 64.34
C LYS A 3 39.80 -17.80 63.60
N LYS A 4 39.48 -17.78 62.30
CA LYS A 4 39.21 -18.76 61.20
C LYS A 4 39.38 -17.98 59.86
N PHE A 5 40.13 -18.43 58.86
CA PHE A 5 39.75 -19.31 57.72
C PHE A 5 38.49 -18.95 56.91
N THR A 6 38.68 -18.59 55.63
CA THR A 6 38.00 -19.01 54.36
C THR A 6 38.14 -17.84 53.33
N PHE A 7 38.98 -17.89 52.29
CA PHE A 7 38.96 -18.66 51.02
C PHE A 7 37.62 -18.68 50.29
N ILE A 8 37.70 -18.51 48.96
CA ILE A 8 36.71 -18.65 47.85
C ILE A 8 36.42 -17.27 47.23
N SER A 9 36.43 -17.04 45.93
CA SER A 9 36.95 -17.70 44.73
C SER A 9 36.67 -16.68 43.61
N ALA A 10 37.56 -16.60 42.62
CA ALA A 10 37.28 -15.87 41.39
C ALA A 10 35.96 -16.36 40.74
N ILE A 11 35.09 -15.43 40.35
CA ILE A 11 34.12 -15.65 39.29
C ILE A 11 34.26 -14.52 38.28
N LEU A 12 34.94 -14.91 37.21
CA LEU A 12 34.90 -14.35 35.87
C LEU A 12 33.44 -14.21 35.41
N ILE A 13 32.96 -12.99 35.18
CA ILE A 13 31.85 -12.76 34.25
C ILE A 13 32.25 -11.59 33.35
N THR A 14 33.06 -11.94 32.34
CA THR A 14 33.12 -11.21 31.08
C THR A 14 31.75 -11.32 30.41
N SER A 15 30.83 -10.41 30.73
CA SER A 15 29.68 -10.16 29.86
C SER A 15 30.18 -9.45 28.62
N LEU A 16 30.56 -10.27 27.65
CA LEU A 16 30.50 -9.96 26.23
C LEU A 16 29.13 -9.33 25.96
N ILE A 17 29.08 -7.99 25.95
CA ILE A 17 28.05 -7.28 25.22
C ILE A 17 28.39 -7.55 23.76
N ALA A 18 27.87 -8.67 23.27
CA ALA A 18 27.72 -8.91 21.87
C ALA A 18 26.86 -7.75 21.34
N CYS A 19 27.53 -6.74 20.79
CA CYS A 19 26.96 -5.88 19.78
C CYS A 19 26.47 -6.82 18.68
N LYS A 20 25.20 -7.21 18.80
CA LYS A 20 24.44 -7.80 17.72
C LYS A 20 24.33 -6.69 16.70
N GLU A 21 25.29 -6.63 15.79
CA GLU A 21 25.09 -5.96 14.51
C GLU A 21 23.81 -6.57 13.94
N GLN A 22 22.71 -5.84 14.08
CA GLN A 22 21.61 -5.99 13.15
C GLN A 22 22.24 -5.71 11.81
N LYS A 23 22.48 -6.77 11.03
CA LYS A 23 22.56 -6.67 9.59
C LYS A 23 21.35 -5.83 9.18
N LYS A 24 21.59 -4.55 8.91
CA LYS A 24 20.82 -3.81 7.93
C LYS A 24 20.82 -4.76 6.74
N ILE A 25 19.66 -5.33 6.45
CA ILE A 25 19.45 -5.99 5.18
C ILE A 25 19.65 -4.86 4.19
N ASP A 26 20.84 -4.82 3.61
CA ASP A 26 21.14 -3.92 2.51
C ASP A 26 20.06 -4.18 1.46
N ASN A 27 19.22 -3.18 1.23
CA ASN A 27 18.34 -3.08 0.06
C ASN A 27 19.17 -2.86 -1.21
N ASN A 28 20.32 -3.52 -1.34
CA ASN A 28 21.06 -3.63 -2.57
C ASN A 28 20.51 -4.83 -3.36
N LEU A 29 19.22 -4.78 -3.71
CA LEU A 29 18.83 -5.26 -5.03
C LEU A 29 19.63 -4.39 -5.99
N THR A 30 20.65 -4.97 -6.61
CA THR A 30 21.57 -4.25 -7.49
C THR A 30 20.80 -3.36 -8.45
N GLU A 31 21.14 -2.07 -8.48
CA GLU A 31 20.60 -1.08 -9.44
C GLU A 31 20.64 -1.60 -10.90
N GLU A 32 21.52 -2.56 -11.21
CA GLU A 32 21.60 -3.27 -12.48
C GLU A 32 20.33 -4.06 -12.88
N SER A 33 19.58 -4.62 -11.94
CA SER A 33 18.38 -5.44 -12.25
C SER A 33 17.16 -4.61 -12.66
N LEU A 34 17.11 -3.33 -12.26
CA LEU A 34 16.04 -2.41 -12.60
C LEU A 34 16.23 -1.77 -13.99
N LEU A 35 17.43 -1.87 -14.59
CA LEU A 35 17.80 -1.18 -15.83
C LEU A 35 17.43 -1.93 -17.12
N THR A 36 16.99 -3.20 -17.03
CA THR A 36 16.82 -4.08 -18.20
C THR A 36 15.37 -4.28 -18.65
N THR A 37 14.38 -3.72 -17.94
CA THR A 37 12.96 -3.90 -18.31
C THR A 37 12.65 -3.23 -19.64
N ASP A 38 12.27 -4.01 -20.65
CA ASP A 38 11.77 -3.47 -21.93
C ASP A 38 10.31 -3.04 -21.78
N TRP A 39 10.15 -1.78 -21.39
CA TRP A 39 8.84 -1.15 -21.24
C TRP A 39 7.99 -1.16 -22.51
N LYS A 40 8.54 -1.37 -23.71
CA LYS A 40 7.74 -1.42 -24.94
C LYS A 40 6.89 -2.69 -25.05
N THR A 41 7.25 -3.74 -24.30
CA THR A 41 6.55 -5.03 -24.31
C THR A 41 5.38 -5.10 -23.33
N ILE A 42 5.24 -4.10 -22.45
CA ILE A 42 4.23 -4.07 -21.40
C ILE A 42 3.03 -3.28 -21.89
N ASP A 43 1.88 -3.94 -21.94
CA ASP A 43 0.61 -3.34 -22.34
C ASP A 43 0.27 -2.10 -21.52
N ILE A 44 -0.16 -1.06 -22.22
CA ILE A 44 -0.60 0.20 -21.61
C ILE A 44 -2.12 0.19 -21.51
N GLN A 45 -2.63 0.29 -20.27
CA GLN A 45 -4.04 0.54 -20.00
C GLN A 45 -4.38 1.96 -20.44
N LYS A 46 -5.26 2.09 -21.44
CA LYS A 46 -5.72 3.39 -21.91
C LYS A 46 -6.52 4.12 -20.83
N LEU A 47 -6.43 5.44 -20.84
CA LEU A 47 -7.31 6.34 -20.10
C LEU A 47 -8.55 6.69 -20.94
N PRO A 48 -9.69 7.01 -20.31
CA PRO A 48 -9.93 6.98 -18.86
C PRO A 48 -9.93 5.56 -18.29
N PHE A 49 -9.62 5.45 -16.99
CA PHE A 49 -9.53 4.17 -16.30
C PHE A 49 -10.18 4.24 -14.93
N GLU A 50 -11.14 3.35 -14.67
CA GLU A 50 -11.86 3.29 -13.40
C GLU A 50 -11.81 1.87 -12.82
N PHE A 51 -11.94 1.81 -11.50
CA PHE A 51 -12.11 0.57 -10.77
C PHE A 51 -13.08 0.78 -9.61
N ASN A 52 -13.99 -0.18 -9.45
CA ASN A 52 -14.89 -0.27 -8.33
C ASN A 52 -15.07 -1.74 -7.95
N TYR A 53 -15.08 -2.06 -6.66
CA TYR A 53 -15.49 -3.39 -6.22
C TYR A 53 -16.99 -3.58 -6.52
N LYS A 54 -17.32 -4.69 -7.15
CA LYS A 54 -18.71 -5.09 -7.38
C LYS A 54 -19.08 -6.15 -6.36
N TYR A 55 -19.83 -5.77 -5.36
CA TYR A 55 -20.40 -6.67 -4.37
C TYR A 55 -21.74 -7.17 -4.92
N ASP A 56 -21.86 -8.47 -5.17
CA ASP A 56 -23.15 -9.07 -5.51
C ASP A 56 -23.93 -9.41 -4.20
N SER A 57 -23.24 -9.46 -3.06
CA SER A 57 -23.75 -9.66 -1.69
C SER A 57 -22.83 -9.01 -0.65
N ILE A 58 -23.36 -8.69 0.54
CA ILE A 58 -22.59 -8.12 1.67
C ILE A 58 -21.55 -9.09 2.27
N LEU A 59 -21.66 -10.39 1.95
CA LEU A 59 -20.74 -11.45 2.37
C LEU A 59 -19.73 -11.84 1.27
N ASP A 60 -19.68 -11.09 0.17
CA ASP A 60 -18.84 -11.45 -0.97
C ASP A 60 -17.38 -11.05 -0.76
N TYR A 61 -16.63 -11.96 -0.14
CA TYR A 61 -15.17 -11.97 -0.07
C TYR A 61 -14.51 -12.30 -1.43
N TYR A 62 -15.13 -11.96 -2.57
CA TYR A 62 -14.66 -12.40 -3.88
C TYR A 62 -13.36 -11.72 -4.33
N TYR A 63 -13.04 -10.54 -3.80
CA TYR A 63 -11.82 -9.84 -4.17
C TYR A 63 -10.71 -10.21 -3.20
N THR A 64 -9.86 -11.15 -3.64
CA THR A 64 -8.60 -11.53 -2.98
C THR A 64 -7.49 -11.53 -4.00
N LEU A 65 -6.22 -11.51 -3.59
CA LEU A 65 -5.11 -11.67 -4.53
C LEU A 65 -5.23 -12.95 -5.38
N ASP A 66 -5.77 -14.03 -4.81
CA ASP A 66 -6.03 -15.28 -5.53
C ASP A 66 -7.06 -15.10 -6.67
N TYR A 67 -8.12 -14.32 -6.44
CA TYR A 67 -9.10 -13.98 -7.47
C TYR A 67 -8.46 -13.26 -8.66
N PHE A 68 -7.62 -12.25 -8.40
CA PHE A 68 -6.92 -11.52 -9.47
C PHE A 68 -5.92 -12.42 -10.20
N SER A 69 -5.21 -13.28 -9.47
CA SER A 69 -4.26 -14.26 -10.03
C SER A 69 -4.96 -15.28 -10.94
N LYS A 70 -6.07 -15.89 -10.50
CA LYS A 70 -6.86 -16.86 -11.27
C LYS A 70 -7.42 -16.29 -12.57
N ARG A 71 -7.76 -15.00 -12.57
CA ARG A 71 -8.20 -14.26 -13.77
C ARG A 71 -7.05 -13.75 -14.64
N LYS A 72 -5.80 -14.06 -14.28
CA LYS A 72 -4.57 -13.62 -14.97
C LYS A 72 -4.48 -12.09 -15.05
N LEU A 73 -5.04 -11.40 -14.06
CA LEU A 73 -4.94 -9.94 -13.93
C LEU A 73 -3.64 -9.52 -13.24
N ILE A 74 -3.06 -10.42 -12.46
CA ILE A 74 -1.71 -10.30 -11.89
C ILE A 74 -0.94 -11.59 -12.08
N ASN A 75 0.39 -11.47 -12.02
CA ASN A 75 1.30 -12.62 -12.02
C ASN A 75 2.28 -12.48 -10.85
N THR A 76 2.22 -13.42 -9.90
CA THR A 76 3.07 -13.41 -8.71
C THR A 76 4.55 -13.63 -9.01
N GLY A 77 4.88 -14.26 -10.15
CA GLY A 77 6.24 -14.44 -10.65
C GLY A 77 6.70 -13.38 -11.66
N SER A 78 5.95 -12.29 -11.85
CA SER A 78 6.37 -11.21 -12.75
C SER A 78 7.60 -10.48 -12.20
N GLU A 79 8.58 -10.23 -13.07
CA GLU A 79 9.73 -9.37 -12.76
C GLU A 79 9.28 -7.93 -12.42
N LEU A 80 8.12 -7.48 -12.93
CA LEU A 80 7.60 -6.15 -12.65
C LEU A 80 7.21 -5.94 -11.18
N ASN A 81 6.99 -7.02 -10.43
CA ASN A 81 6.70 -6.94 -9.00
C ASN A 81 7.86 -6.33 -8.20
N GLN A 82 9.09 -6.40 -8.73
CA GLN A 82 10.27 -5.81 -8.09
C GLN A 82 10.23 -4.27 -8.01
N PHE A 83 9.42 -3.62 -8.85
CA PHE A 83 9.28 -2.17 -8.85
C PHE A 83 8.38 -1.66 -7.74
N PHE A 84 7.62 -2.52 -7.07
CA PHE A 84 6.76 -2.09 -5.97
C PHE A 84 7.61 -1.52 -4.82
N SER A 85 7.43 -0.23 -4.54
CA SER A 85 7.96 0.42 -3.34
C SER A 85 6.93 0.37 -2.23
N ASP A 86 7.22 -0.35 -1.15
CA ASP A 86 6.32 -0.44 0.00
C ASP A 86 6.36 0.83 0.88
N SER A 87 5.81 0.72 2.09
CA SER A 87 5.80 1.74 3.14
C SER A 87 4.93 2.95 2.80
N THR A 88 3.81 2.73 2.13
CA THR A 88 2.84 3.78 1.78
C THR A 88 1.89 4.00 2.94
N SER A 89 1.83 5.24 3.42
CA SER A 89 0.85 5.67 4.40
C SER A 89 -0.39 6.19 3.70
N PHE A 90 -1.55 6.07 4.34
CA PHE A 90 -2.68 6.94 4.02
C PHE A 90 -2.26 8.40 4.18
N PHE A 91 -2.72 9.28 3.28
CA PHE A 91 -2.33 10.68 3.36
C PHE A 91 -2.83 11.29 4.68
N PRO A 92 -1.99 12.01 5.46
CA PRO A 92 -2.38 12.58 6.75
C PRO A 92 -3.54 13.59 6.71
N LYS A 93 -3.98 13.99 5.51
CA LYS A 93 -5.11 14.90 5.25
C LYS A 93 -6.38 14.19 4.79
N GLU A 94 -6.36 12.86 4.71
CA GLU A 94 -7.55 12.07 4.45
C GLU A 94 -8.33 11.96 5.77
N ASP A 95 -9.37 12.80 5.89
CA ASP A 95 -10.32 12.77 7.00
C ASP A 95 -11.23 11.55 6.86
N LEU A 96 -10.68 10.35 7.05
CA LEU A 96 -11.42 9.08 7.06
C LEU A 96 -11.87 8.75 8.49
N MET A 97 -13.06 8.14 8.62
CA MET A 97 -13.59 7.66 9.90
C MET A 97 -12.69 6.56 10.47
N ILE A 98 -11.97 5.85 9.61
CA ILE A 98 -11.02 4.80 9.97
C ILE A 98 -9.67 5.12 9.35
N THR A 99 -8.73 5.53 10.18
CA THR A 99 -7.32 5.66 9.82
C THR A 99 -6.44 4.68 10.61
N GLU A 100 -7.00 4.01 11.62
CA GLU A 100 -6.33 3.08 12.52
C GLU A 100 -6.17 1.66 11.93
N SER A 101 -5.79 1.58 10.65
CA SER A 101 -5.32 0.33 10.09
C SER A 101 -4.03 -0.04 10.83
N LYS A 102 -4.10 -1.05 11.72
CA LYS A 102 -3.03 -1.38 12.69
C LYS A 102 -1.67 -1.66 12.03
N ASN A 103 -1.66 -1.94 10.73
CA ASN A 103 -0.48 -2.35 9.99
C ASN A 103 -0.14 -1.41 8.83
N TYR A 104 -0.46 -0.11 8.96
CA TYR A 104 0.00 0.94 8.05
C TYR A 104 1.11 1.82 8.66
N PRO A 105 2.12 2.25 7.88
CA PRO A 105 2.28 2.02 6.44
C PRO A 105 2.55 0.55 6.09
N TYR A 106 1.98 0.07 4.97
CA TYR A 106 2.10 -1.32 4.55
C TYR A 106 3.55 -1.70 4.22
N ILE A 107 4.10 -2.72 4.87
CA ILE A 107 5.44 -3.27 4.60
C ILE A 107 5.25 -4.67 4.02
N GLY A 108 5.69 -4.88 2.77
CA GLY A 108 5.42 -6.15 2.10
C GLY A 108 5.62 -6.12 0.60
N LYS A 109 4.91 -7.03 -0.08
CA LYS A 109 5.04 -7.24 -1.53
C LYS A 109 3.76 -6.79 -2.24
N GLY A 110 3.94 -6.05 -3.32
CA GLY A 110 2.89 -5.74 -4.29
C GLY A 110 3.08 -6.50 -5.58
N TYR A 111 1.97 -6.68 -6.29
CA TYR A 111 1.93 -7.37 -7.57
C TYR A 111 1.56 -6.38 -8.66
N PHE A 112 2.34 -6.34 -9.74
CA PHE A 112 2.05 -5.49 -10.88
C PHE A 112 0.68 -5.84 -11.46
N TYR A 113 -0.17 -4.82 -11.57
CA TYR A 113 -1.53 -4.94 -12.08
C TYR A 113 -1.67 -4.29 -13.45
N LYS A 114 -1.31 -3.01 -13.58
CA LYS A 114 -1.41 -2.26 -14.84
C LYS A 114 -0.30 -1.24 -14.97
N ARG A 115 0.07 -0.94 -16.22
CA ARG A 115 0.83 0.25 -16.58
C ARG A 115 -0.12 1.23 -17.25
N LEU A 116 -0.10 2.49 -16.81
CA LEU A 116 -0.79 3.60 -17.46
C LEU A 116 0.16 4.30 -18.44
N PRO A 117 -0.33 5.23 -19.29
CA PRO A 117 0.56 6.06 -20.10
C PRO A 117 1.64 6.76 -19.26
N ASP A 118 2.74 7.15 -19.91
CA ASP A 118 3.80 7.87 -19.21
C ASP A 118 3.40 9.35 -19.08
N VAL A 119 3.69 9.97 -17.94
CA VAL A 119 3.51 11.42 -17.70
C VAL A 119 4.88 12.07 -17.78
N ASN A 120 5.16 12.82 -18.85
CA ASN A 120 6.44 13.48 -19.08
C ASN A 120 7.67 12.53 -18.89
N ASN A 121 7.59 11.34 -19.49
CA ASN A 121 8.59 10.25 -19.38
C ASN A 121 8.68 9.57 -18.00
N ASN A 122 7.85 9.97 -17.03
CA ASN A 122 7.68 9.23 -15.79
C ASN A 122 6.68 8.10 -16.01
N LYS A 123 7.02 6.91 -15.54
CA LYS A 123 6.15 5.74 -15.65
C LYS A 123 5.12 5.81 -14.55
N VAL A 124 3.91 5.38 -14.86
CA VAL A 124 2.82 5.28 -13.88
C VAL A 124 2.36 3.83 -13.84
N LEU A 125 2.62 3.17 -12.72
CA LEU A 125 2.31 1.75 -12.52
C LEU A 125 1.28 1.61 -11.40
N VAL A 126 0.38 0.65 -11.55
CA VAL A 126 -0.60 0.27 -10.52
C VAL A 126 -0.21 -1.12 -10.03
N PHE A 127 -0.06 -1.23 -8.72
CA PHE A 127 0.18 -2.48 -8.00
C PHE A 127 -1.03 -2.84 -7.16
N ILE A 128 -1.20 -4.13 -6.91
CA ILE A 128 -2.18 -4.65 -5.96
C ILE A 128 -1.48 -5.42 -4.86
N TYR A 129 -1.91 -5.24 -3.62
CA TYR A 129 -1.45 -6.01 -2.47
C TYR A 129 -2.61 -6.26 -1.52
N GLN A 130 -2.43 -7.18 -0.59
CA GLN A 130 -3.42 -7.43 0.45
C GLN A 130 -2.68 -7.63 1.77
N ASN A 131 -3.14 -6.93 2.80
CA ASN A 131 -2.56 -7.03 4.12
C ASN A 131 -3.16 -8.22 4.86
N ILE A 132 -2.55 -9.39 4.71
CA ILE A 132 -3.07 -10.64 5.31
C ILE A 132 -3.08 -10.63 6.85
N GLN A 133 -2.44 -9.64 7.49
CA GLN A 133 -2.46 -9.46 8.93
C GLN A 133 -3.67 -8.64 9.40
N GLU A 134 -4.41 -8.05 8.48
CA GLU A 134 -5.66 -7.34 8.74
C GLU A 134 -6.81 -8.17 8.18
N GLU A 135 -7.62 -8.70 9.09
CA GLU A 135 -8.85 -9.39 8.75
C GLU A 135 -9.81 -8.42 8.03
N GLU A 136 -10.64 -8.97 7.14
CA GLU A 136 -11.73 -8.24 6.49
C GLU A 136 -11.29 -7.05 5.62
N THR A 137 -10.05 -7.07 5.13
CA THR A 137 -9.55 -6.09 4.16
C THR A 137 -9.75 -6.54 2.72
N LEU A 138 -10.13 -5.58 1.88
CA LEU A 138 -10.08 -5.73 0.43
C LEU A 138 -8.64 -5.53 -0.07
N PRO A 139 -8.24 -6.16 -1.17
CA PRO A 139 -6.94 -5.91 -1.78
C PRO A 139 -6.79 -4.43 -2.14
N TYR A 140 -5.72 -3.80 -1.68
CA TYR A 140 -5.42 -2.41 -1.97
C TYR A 140 -4.79 -2.26 -3.35
N PHE A 141 -5.16 -1.19 -4.05
CA PHE A 141 -4.52 -0.78 -5.28
C PHE A 141 -3.71 0.48 -5.01
N GLU A 142 -2.45 0.44 -5.39
CA GLU A 142 -1.54 1.56 -5.20
C GLU A 142 -0.93 1.95 -6.53
N MET A 143 -1.11 3.21 -6.88
CA MET A 143 -0.46 3.83 -8.02
C MET A 143 0.87 4.40 -7.57
N GLN A 144 1.94 4.12 -8.32
CA GLN A 144 3.28 4.64 -8.08
C GLN A 144 3.83 5.26 -9.37
N THR A 145 4.52 6.38 -9.22
CA THR A 145 5.22 7.05 -10.31
C THR A 145 6.71 6.76 -10.23
N PHE A 146 7.37 6.60 -11.38
CA PHE A 146 8.79 6.27 -11.45
C PHE A 146 9.49 7.16 -12.46
N ASN A 147 10.67 7.65 -12.10
CA ASN A 147 11.46 8.45 -13.02
C ASN A 147 12.09 7.57 -14.13
N LYS A 148 12.80 8.23 -15.05
CA LYS A 148 13.53 7.56 -16.15
C LYS A 148 14.55 6.49 -15.72
N ASN A 149 15.00 6.53 -14.45
CA ASN A 149 15.92 5.55 -13.87
C ASN A 149 15.18 4.47 -13.07
N ASN A 150 13.87 4.38 -13.24
CA ASN A 150 12.96 3.47 -12.53
C ASN A 150 13.01 3.60 -11.00
N LYS A 151 13.38 4.78 -10.48
CA LYS A 151 13.26 5.08 -9.04
C LYS A 151 11.87 5.65 -8.77
N ALA A 152 11.21 5.13 -7.75
CA ALA A 152 9.91 5.63 -7.29
C ALA A 152 10.03 7.12 -6.93
N ILE A 153 9.05 7.91 -7.37
CA ILE A 153 8.93 9.35 -7.11
C ILE A 153 7.86 9.56 -6.05
N ASP A 154 6.65 9.07 -6.31
CA ASP A 154 5.49 9.25 -5.45
C ASP A 154 4.52 8.08 -5.56
N LYS A 155 3.58 8.00 -4.62
CA LYS A 155 2.68 6.86 -4.46
C LYS A 155 1.36 7.24 -3.79
N LEU A 156 0.28 6.61 -4.23
CA LEU A 156 -1.09 6.87 -3.77
C LEU A 156 -1.91 5.58 -3.74
N ILE A 157 -2.54 5.29 -2.60
CA ILE A 157 -3.52 4.22 -2.47
C ILE A 157 -4.83 4.69 -3.11
N ILE A 158 -5.16 4.13 -4.26
CA ILE A 158 -6.29 4.54 -5.10
C ILE A 158 -7.52 3.63 -4.95
N ALA A 159 -7.36 2.39 -4.49
CA ALA A 159 -8.49 1.54 -4.12
C ALA A 159 -8.15 0.70 -2.87
N GLY A 160 -9.18 0.27 -2.16
CA GLY A 160 -9.06 -0.58 -1.00
C GLY A 160 -10.35 -0.57 -0.19
N GLY A 161 -10.32 -1.20 0.96
CA GLY A 161 -11.41 -1.08 1.90
C GLY A 161 -11.26 -1.99 3.10
N ILE A 162 -11.98 -1.65 4.15
CA ILE A 162 -12.11 -2.41 5.38
C ILE A 162 -13.60 -2.71 5.55
N ASN A 163 -13.95 -3.98 5.77
CA ASN A 163 -15.32 -4.43 5.95
C ASN A 163 -15.55 -4.83 7.42
N PHE A 164 -15.50 -3.87 8.35
CA PHE A 164 -15.78 -4.08 9.78
C PHE A 164 -16.99 -3.26 10.24
N ASP A 165 -17.26 -3.19 11.57
CA ASP A 165 -18.35 -2.40 12.18
C ASP A 165 -18.40 -0.96 11.65
N CYS A 166 -17.22 -0.35 11.54
CA CYS A 166 -16.99 0.75 10.63
C CYS A 166 -16.29 0.19 9.41
N SER A 167 -16.84 0.51 8.24
CA SER A 167 -16.32 0.10 6.95
C SER A 167 -16.01 1.32 6.12
N TRP A 168 -15.02 1.17 5.23
CA TRP A 168 -14.84 2.07 4.12
C TRP A 168 -14.55 1.28 2.86
N ASP A 169 -15.13 1.74 1.76
CA ASP A 169 -14.91 1.23 0.41
C ASP A 169 -14.36 2.38 -0.44
N ARG A 170 -13.15 2.19 -0.96
CA ARG A 170 -12.46 3.13 -1.84
C ARG A 170 -12.40 2.61 -3.25
N LYS A 171 -12.93 3.45 -4.13
CA LYS A 171 -12.87 3.29 -5.58
C LYS A 171 -12.18 4.50 -6.21
N PHE A 172 -11.77 4.37 -7.46
CA PHE A 172 -11.18 5.47 -8.20
C PHE A 172 -11.65 5.55 -9.66
N SER A 173 -11.51 6.74 -10.22
CA SER A 173 -11.45 7.01 -11.65
C SER A 173 -10.24 7.88 -11.98
N ILE A 174 -9.63 7.64 -13.14
CA ILE A 174 -8.53 8.44 -13.70
C ILE A 174 -9.00 8.94 -15.06
N ASP A 175 -9.07 10.25 -15.20
CA ASP A 175 -9.45 10.92 -16.44
C ASP A 175 -8.28 10.99 -17.42
N GLU A 176 -8.53 11.39 -18.66
CA GLU A 176 -7.51 11.48 -19.72
C GLU A 176 -6.35 12.43 -19.37
N ASP A 177 -6.62 13.43 -18.52
CA ASP A 177 -5.65 14.42 -18.06
C ASP A 177 -4.93 14.05 -16.75
N TYR A 178 -5.06 12.79 -16.31
CA TYR A 178 -4.55 12.28 -15.02
C TYR A 178 -5.15 12.96 -13.79
N THR A 179 -6.32 13.57 -13.90
CA THR A 179 -7.14 13.85 -12.72
C THR A 179 -7.60 12.52 -12.13
N ILE A 180 -7.17 12.23 -10.91
CA ILE A 180 -7.50 11.02 -10.17
C ILE A 180 -8.58 11.41 -9.16
N THR A 181 -9.77 10.86 -9.31
CA THR A 181 -10.84 11.01 -8.32
C THR A 181 -10.91 9.74 -7.50
N ILE A 182 -10.63 9.86 -6.21
CA ILE A 182 -10.88 8.83 -5.21
C ILE A 182 -12.24 9.12 -4.57
N THR A 183 -13.08 8.10 -4.50
CA THR A 183 -14.34 8.16 -3.74
C THR A 183 -14.28 7.16 -2.61
N ASP A 184 -14.29 7.66 -1.38
CA ASP A 184 -14.40 6.88 -0.16
C ASP A 184 -15.87 6.86 0.28
N LYS A 185 -16.44 5.67 0.45
CA LYS A 185 -17.75 5.48 1.07
C LYS A 185 -17.55 4.86 2.44
N GLU A 186 -17.93 5.59 3.48
CA GLU A 186 -17.77 5.15 4.86
C GLU A 186 -19.15 4.87 5.47
N ALA A 187 -19.26 3.79 6.22
CA ALA A 187 -20.45 3.45 6.98
C ALA A 187 -20.05 2.81 8.30
N CYS A 188 -20.66 3.26 9.40
CA CYS A 188 -20.48 2.70 10.74
C CYS A 188 -21.81 2.19 11.27
N PHE A 189 -21.78 1.02 11.92
CA PHE A 189 -22.91 0.38 12.55
C PHE A 189 -22.67 0.24 14.05
N ASP A 190 -23.72 0.44 14.84
CA ASP A 190 -23.73 0.07 16.26
C ASP A 190 -23.92 -1.44 16.38
N MET A 191 -22.95 -2.13 16.98
CA MET A 191 -22.99 -3.58 17.18
C MET A 191 -24.13 -4.03 18.10
N GLU A 192 -24.54 -3.21 19.07
CA GLU A 192 -25.57 -3.60 20.05
C GLU A 192 -26.98 -3.48 19.46
N ASP A 193 -27.17 -2.51 18.58
CA ASP A 193 -28.48 -2.10 18.06
C ASP A 193 -28.68 -2.43 16.57
N GLU A 194 -27.64 -2.92 15.89
CA GLU A 194 -27.57 -3.15 14.43
C GLU A 194 -28.00 -1.93 13.58
N LYS A 195 -27.82 -0.72 14.11
CA LYS A 195 -28.23 0.54 13.44
C LYS A 195 -27.03 1.22 12.80
N GLU A 196 -27.22 1.72 11.58
CA GLU A 196 -26.27 2.64 10.94
C GLU A 196 -26.19 3.93 11.78
N ILE A 197 -25.02 4.21 12.34
CA ILE A 197 -24.74 5.38 13.19
C ILE A 197 -24.04 6.50 12.43
N GLY A 198 -23.50 6.21 11.26
CA GLY A 198 -22.85 7.20 10.43
C GLY A 198 -22.63 6.69 9.02
N LYS A 199 -22.83 7.59 8.05
CA LYS A 199 -22.50 7.34 6.66
C LYS A 199 -22.05 8.62 6.00
N ARG A 200 -20.97 8.54 5.24
CA ARG A 200 -20.56 9.65 4.37
C ARG A 200 -19.89 9.16 3.11
N THR A 201 -19.83 10.04 2.14
CA THR A 201 -19.08 9.84 0.90
C THR A 201 -18.16 11.02 0.71
N ILE A 202 -16.87 10.75 0.57
CA ILE A 202 -15.82 11.74 0.43
C ILE A 202 -15.25 11.59 -0.96
N ASN A 203 -15.15 12.68 -1.71
CA ASN A 203 -14.38 12.69 -2.94
C ASN A 203 -13.11 13.49 -2.73
N THR A 204 -11.99 12.87 -3.11
CA THR A 204 -10.68 13.48 -3.05
C THR A 204 -10.08 13.45 -4.46
N GLN A 205 -9.62 14.59 -4.93
CA GLN A 205 -9.02 14.72 -6.26
C GLN A 205 -7.53 14.96 -6.16
N TYR A 206 -6.79 14.16 -6.91
CA TYR A 206 -5.35 14.25 -7.07
C TYR A 206 -4.98 14.49 -8.53
N GLN A 207 -3.76 14.95 -8.78
CA GLN A 207 -3.21 15.04 -10.12
C GLN A 207 -1.73 14.69 -10.11
N ILE A 208 -1.30 13.95 -11.13
CA ILE A 208 0.12 13.71 -11.40
C ILE A 208 0.70 14.92 -12.12
N LYS A 209 1.74 15.52 -11.55
CA LYS A 209 2.48 16.62 -12.17
C LYS A 209 3.53 16.11 -13.15
N GLU A 210 4.06 17.02 -13.96
CA GLU A 210 5.10 16.71 -14.95
C GLU A 210 6.38 16.12 -14.34
N ASP A 211 6.67 16.41 -13.08
CA ASP A 211 7.80 15.83 -12.35
C ASP A 211 7.49 14.44 -11.76
N GLY A 212 6.27 13.94 -11.95
CA GLY A 212 5.79 12.66 -11.43
C GLY A 212 5.25 12.73 -10.00
N SER A 213 5.29 13.89 -9.33
CA SER A 213 4.66 14.05 -8.01
C SER A 213 3.14 13.97 -8.10
N ILE A 214 2.51 13.43 -7.06
CA ILE A 214 1.06 13.32 -6.94
C ILE A 214 0.61 14.38 -5.94
N VAL A 215 -0.15 15.36 -6.41
CA VAL A 215 -0.62 16.45 -5.55
C VAL A 215 -2.11 16.38 -5.31
N LEU A 216 -2.53 16.71 -4.09
CA LEU A 216 -3.92 16.94 -3.75
C LEU A 216 -4.42 18.23 -4.42
N LEU A 217 -5.47 18.14 -5.22
CA LEU A 217 -6.16 19.28 -5.82
C LEU A 217 -7.32 19.76 -4.96
N LYS A 218 -8.16 18.83 -4.51
CA LYS A 218 -9.38 19.12 -3.76
C LYS A 218 -9.69 17.97 -2.81
N ASN A 219 -10.17 18.30 -1.61
CA ASN A 219 -10.79 17.36 -0.69
C ASN A 219 -12.12 17.98 -0.25
N ASP A 220 -13.23 17.29 -0.50
CA ASP A 220 -14.59 17.78 -0.21
C ASP A 220 -14.85 17.96 1.32
N ASN A 221 -13.95 17.50 2.20
CA ASN A 221 -14.09 17.61 3.66
C ASN A 221 -13.29 18.76 4.31
N ILE A 222 -12.53 19.58 3.56
CA ILE A 222 -11.81 20.72 4.15
C ILE A 222 -12.70 21.98 4.08
N LEU A 223 -13.42 22.25 5.18
CA LEU A 223 -14.00 23.55 5.51
C LEU A 223 -13.04 24.33 6.42
#